data_AF-A0A7S0M5E6-F1
#
_entry.id   AF-A0A7S0M5E6-F1
#
_cell.length_a   1.000
_cell.length_b   1.000
_cell.length_c   1.000
_cell.angle_alpha   90.00
_cell.angle_beta   90.00
_cell.angle_gamma   90.00
#
_symmetry.space_group_name_H-M   'P 1'
#
loop_
_entity.id
_entity.type
_entity.pdbx_description
1 polymer ?
#
loop_
_entity_poly.entity_id
_entity_poly.type
_entity_poly.pdbx_seq_one_letter_code
_entity_poly.pdbx_strand_id
1 'polypeptide(L)'
;MFSRTSSAPASSKCAHTLEEIEKSNRRPDLNVVTWNIAAPNNNPFEFWSSHENQEYDDLMFSVQNCLDDPGDMDIDVAGIFSQAMYEELKAELKQQGVRDLELLDSVWEKDFKSRKAVSGFLKDQSFGEKRLISMPDRVTNSVRSSCGREMFRPTPISGFEGDMCDVPTWWGLWKQYMFALPVRMRGEHLPNVFSLLQTIPRSKYPALTPPEEAISRALQTLCLALFDAIFTHLLSRLAPATWQPLRRALHAALFASKPATSVALLHAHHAHADVIFIQEASDAFAARAGACLAHAVLRPAGADGRRRQMSLILASR
;
A
#
# COMPACT_ATOMS: atom_id res chain seq x y z
N MET A 1 -88.25 49.20 -15.75
CA MET A 1 -86.86 49.65 -15.61
C MET A 1 -86.34 49.19 -14.26
N PHE A 2 -85.85 47.96 -14.16
CA PHE A 2 -85.19 47.43 -12.96
C PHE A 2 -84.01 46.58 -13.42
N SER A 3 -82.82 46.99 -13.01
CA SER A 3 -81.53 46.35 -13.27
C SER A 3 -81.28 45.28 -12.20
N ARG A 4 -80.86 44.08 -12.62
CA ARG A 4 -80.15 43.10 -11.79
C ARG A 4 -78.97 42.55 -12.58
N THR A 5 -77.78 42.84 -12.10
CA THR A 5 -76.51 42.27 -12.54
C THR A 5 -75.96 41.30 -11.50
N SER A 6 -75.09 40.41 -11.98
CA SER A 6 -74.09 39.61 -11.26
C SER A 6 -74.49 38.18 -10.84
N SER A 7 -74.25 37.23 -11.76
CA SER A 7 -73.97 35.83 -11.47
C SER A 7 -72.46 35.62 -11.32
N ALA A 8 -72.04 35.05 -10.19
CA ALA A 8 -70.65 34.64 -9.93
C ALA A 8 -70.20 33.49 -10.85
N PRO A 9 -68.91 33.36 -11.20
CA PRO A 9 -68.42 32.23 -11.97
C PRO A 9 -68.21 31.00 -11.08
N ALA A 10 -68.61 29.84 -11.61
CA ALA A 10 -68.44 28.53 -11.00
C ALA A 10 -66.95 28.20 -10.83
N SER A 11 -66.55 27.85 -9.61
CA SER A 11 -65.24 27.26 -9.32
C SER A 11 -65.22 25.81 -9.79
N SER A 12 -64.63 25.58 -10.96
CA SER A 12 -64.22 24.25 -11.42
C SER A 12 -63.08 23.76 -10.53
N LYS A 13 -63.41 22.97 -9.50
CA LYS A 13 -62.42 22.24 -8.70
C LYS A 13 -61.75 21.18 -9.58
N CYS A 14 -60.46 21.36 -9.84
CA CYS A 14 -59.55 20.29 -10.26
C CYS A 14 -59.60 19.16 -9.23
N ALA A 15 -60.37 18.11 -9.51
CA ALA A 15 -60.27 16.86 -8.80
C ALA A 15 -59.12 16.06 -9.42
N HIS A 16 -57.89 16.32 -8.94
CA HIS A 16 -56.80 15.38 -9.17
C HIS A 16 -57.17 14.07 -8.49
N THR A 17 -57.09 12.97 -9.23
CA THR A 17 -57.30 11.63 -8.68
C THR A 17 -56.21 11.32 -7.64
N LEU A 18 -56.52 10.51 -6.62
CA LEU A 18 -55.53 10.14 -5.59
C LEU A 18 -54.27 9.50 -6.21
N GLU A 19 -54.40 8.79 -7.35
CA GLU A 19 -53.29 8.27 -8.15
C GLU A 19 -52.42 9.37 -8.77
N GLU A 20 -52.99 10.50 -9.20
CA GLU A 20 -52.24 11.64 -9.75
C GLU A 20 -51.52 12.42 -8.65
N ILE A 21 -52.11 12.51 -7.45
CA ILE A 21 -51.49 13.10 -6.27
C ILE A 21 -50.37 12.20 -5.74
N GLU A 22 -50.53 10.87 -5.77
CA GLU A 22 -49.46 9.93 -5.40
C GLU A 22 -48.32 9.92 -6.43
N LYS A 23 -48.61 10.06 -7.73
CA LYS A 23 -47.58 10.25 -8.76
C LYS A 23 -46.88 11.61 -8.65
N SER A 24 -47.59 12.68 -8.25
CA SER A 24 -46.98 14.02 -8.08
C SER A 24 -46.26 14.20 -6.74
N ASN A 25 -46.49 13.34 -5.75
CA ASN A 25 -45.84 13.37 -4.43
C ASN A 25 -44.68 12.36 -4.28
N ARG A 26 -44.30 11.64 -5.34
CA ARG A 26 -43.03 10.90 -5.32
C ARG A 26 -41.89 11.89 -5.24
N ARG A 27 -41.33 12.02 -4.04
CA ARG A 27 -40.01 12.63 -3.87
C ARG A 27 -39.05 11.86 -4.77
N PRO A 28 -38.16 12.53 -5.51
CA PRO A 28 -37.15 11.81 -6.28
C PRO A 28 -36.39 10.88 -5.33
N ASP A 29 -36.39 9.59 -5.65
CA ASP A 29 -35.63 8.60 -4.91
C ASP A 29 -34.14 8.93 -5.07
N LEU A 30 -33.43 9.09 -3.96
CA LEU A 30 -32.01 9.35 -3.98
C LEU A 30 -31.26 8.04 -4.22
N ASN A 31 -30.59 7.92 -5.36
CA ASN A 31 -29.77 6.76 -5.69
C ASN A 31 -28.37 6.91 -5.10
N VAL A 32 -28.10 6.09 -4.08
CA VAL A 32 -26.86 6.11 -3.33
C VAL A 32 -26.07 4.84 -3.57
N VAL A 33 -24.80 5.01 -3.91
CA VAL A 33 -23.83 3.91 -4.04
C VAL A 33 -22.74 4.09 -2.99
N THR A 34 -22.24 2.99 -2.44
CA THR A 34 -21.00 2.98 -1.66
C THR A 34 -20.04 1.98 -2.28
N TRP A 35 -18.78 2.39 -2.41
CA TRP A 35 -17.73 1.54 -2.94
C TRP A 35 -16.42 1.76 -2.19
N ASN A 36 -15.89 0.69 -1.60
CA ASN A 36 -14.49 0.64 -1.21
C ASN A 36 -13.66 0.22 -2.42
N ILE A 37 -12.87 1.14 -2.98
CA ILE A 37 -12.08 0.86 -4.18
C ILE A 37 -10.81 0.04 -3.88
N ALA A 38 -10.61 -0.32 -2.61
CA ALA A 38 -9.42 -0.87 -2.00
C ALA A 38 -8.21 0.03 -2.24
N ALA A 39 -7.38 0.22 -1.24
CA ALA A 39 -6.13 0.94 -1.39
C ALA A 39 -5.30 0.43 -2.59
N PRO A 40 -4.49 1.28 -3.22
CA PRO A 40 -3.45 0.80 -4.11
C PRO A 40 -2.57 -0.22 -3.36
N ASN A 41 -2.49 -1.42 -3.91
CA ASN A 41 -1.57 -2.42 -3.41
C ASN A 41 -0.22 -2.23 -4.12
N ASN A 42 0.83 -2.02 -3.34
CA ASN A 42 2.16 -1.78 -3.87
C ASN A 42 2.96 -3.06 -4.12
N ASN A 43 2.50 -4.19 -3.59
CA ASN A 43 3.13 -5.48 -3.82
C ASN A 43 2.60 -6.09 -5.13
N PRO A 44 3.39 -6.12 -6.22
CA PRO A 44 2.97 -6.65 -7.51
C PRO A 44 2.69 -8.16 -7.48
N PHE A 45 3.12 -8.88 -6.45
CA PHE A 45 2.97 -10.32 -6.31
C PHE A 45 1.97 -10.74 -5.21
N GLU A 46 1.23 -9.81 -4.60
CA GLU A 46 0.32 -10.16 -3.49
C GLU A 46 -0.85 -11.05 -3.93
N PHE A 47 -1.34 -10.84 -5.14
CA PHE A 47 -2.45 -11.61 -5.70
C PHE A 47 -1.99 -12.39 -6.91
N TRP A 48 -2.48 -13.62 -7.03
CA TRP A 48 -2.37 -14.36 -8.27
C TRP A 48 -3.18 -13.63 -9.34
N SER A 49 -2.49 -13.04 -10.31
CA SER A 49 -3.14 -12.50 -11.51
C SER A 49 -3.19 -13.60 -12.56
N SER A 50 -4.35 -13.85 -13.17
CA SER A 50 -4.42 -14.60 -14.42
C SER A 50 -3.72 -13.79 -15.52
N HIS A 51 -2.40 -13.89 -15.59
CA HIS A 51 -1.59 -13.24 -16.60
C HIS A 51 -1.46 -14.23 -17.76
N GLU A 52 -1.71 -13.81 -19.00
CA GLU A 52 -1.52 -14.66 -20.19
C GLU A 52 -0.02 -14.92 -20.50
N ASN A 53 0.86 -14.79 -19.49
CA ASN A 53 2.31 -14.92 -19.65
C ASN A 53 2.79 -16.16 -18.89
N GLN A 54 3.22 -17.17 -19.64
CA GLN A 54 3.81 -18.39 -19.10
C GLN A 54 5.00 -18.11 -18.15
N GLU A 55 5.80 -17.07 -18.42
CA GLU A 55 6.93 -16.71 -17.57
C GLU A 55 6.49 -16.26 -16.16
N TYR A 56 5.29 -15.68 -16.04
CA TYR A 56 4.72 -15.34 -14.73
C TYR A 56 4.35 -16.61 -13.97
N ASP A 57 3.62 -17.53 -14.60
CA ASP A 57 3.23 -18.79 -13.97
C ASP A 57 4.46 -19.59 -13.56
N ASP A 58 5.46 -19.71 -14.45
CA ASP A 58 6.72 -20.39 -14.18
C ASP A 58 7.46 -19.79 -12.98
N LEU A 59 7.51 -18.45 -12.90
CA LEU A 59 8.09 -17.75 -11.75
C LEU A 59 7.32 -18.07 -10.47
N MET A 60 6.00 -17.95 -10.48
CA MET A 60 5.18 -18.17 -9.30
C MET A 60 5.25 -19.61 -8.80
N PHE A 61 5.20 -20.60 -9.69
CA PHE A 61 5.39 -22.01 -9.33
C PHE A 61 6.80 -22.27 -8.81
N SER A 62 7.83 -21.68 -9.42
CA SER A 62 9.22 -21.82 -8.96
C SER A 62 9.41 -21.25 -7.54
N VAL A 63 8.80 -20.10 -7.26
CA VAL A 63 8.81 -19.51 -5.92
C VAL A 63 8.04 -20.39 -4.93
N GLN A 64 6.84 -20.86 -5.28
CA GLN A 64 6.05 -21.75 -4.40
C GLN A 64 6.83 -23.04 -4.08
N ASN A 65 7.39 -23.71 -5.10
CA ASN A 65 8.18 -24.92 -4.91
C ASN A 65 9.40 -24.66 -4.03
N CYS A 66 10.11 -23.56 -4.23
CA CYS A 66 11.24 -23.16 -3.39
C CYS A 66 10.80 -22.84 -1.96
N LEU A 67 9.62 -22.26 -1.75
CA LEU A 67 9.12 -22.02 -0.40
C LEU A 67 8.74 -23.33 0.26
N ASP A 68 8.13 -24.28 -0.43
CA ASP A 68 7.71 -25.56 0.14
C ASP A 68 8.90 -26.48 0.45
N ASP A 69 9.78 -26.67 -0.54
CA ASP A 69 10.99 -27.49 -0.47
C ASP A 69 12.20 -26.71 -1.02
N PRO A 70 12.87 -25.91 -0.18
CA PRO A 70 13.92 -25.01 -0.64
C PRO A 70 15.21 -25.72 -1.08
N GLY A 71 15.46 -26.97 -0.66
CA GLY A 71 16.69 -27.70 -1.01
C GLY A 71 17.96 -26.86 -0.81
N ASP A 72 18.79 -26.77 -1.85
CA ASP A 72 20.06 -26.02 -1.84
C ASP A 72 19.88 -24.48 -1.79
N MET A 73 18.67 -23.97 -1.97
CA MET A 73 18.36 -22.55 -1.77
C MET A 73 18.26 -22.18 -0.29
N ASP A 74 18.10 -23.16 0.61
CA ASP A 74 18.00 -22.93 2.06
C ASP A 74 19.36 -22.82 2.73
N ILE A 75 20.11 -21.81 2.31
CA ILE A 75 21.38 -21.46 2.92
C ILE A 75 21.18 -20.63 4.18
N ASP A 76 22.26 -20.48 4.95
CA ASP A 76 22.24 -19.62 6.12
C ASP A 76 22.07 -18.15 5.67
N VAL A 77 21.38 -17.35 6.46
CA VAL A 77 21.16 -15.91 6.18
C VAL A 77 22.47 -15.18 5.95
N ALA A 78 23.55 -15.51 6.67
CA ALA A 78 24.89 -14.93 6.47
C ALA A 78 25.48 -15.20 5.08
N GLY A 79 25.03 -16.25 4.39
CA GLY A 79 25.38 -16.56 3.01
C GLY A 79 24.72 -15.62 1.99
N ILE A 80 23.69 -14.88 2.39
CA ILE A 80 22.97 -13.91 1.56
C ILE A 80 23.30 -12.49 2.01
N PHE A 81 23.08 -12.19 3.29
CA PHE A 81 23.36 -10.92 3.93
C PHE A 81 24.63 -11.04 4.77
N SER A 82 25.76 -10.61 4.22
CA SER A 82 27.07 -10.89 4.80
C SER A 82 27.33 -10.11 6.10
N GLN A 83 28.34 -10.54 6.86
CA GLN A 83 28.81 -9.78 8.03
C GLN A 83 29.14 -8.33 7.67
N ALA A 84 29.74 -8.08 6.50
CA ALA A 84 30.06 -6.72 6.07
C ALA A 84 28.80 -5.86 5.90
N MET A 85 27.73 -6.40 5.32
CA MET A 85 26.45 -5.69 5.19
C MET A 85 25.83 -5.42 6.57
N TYR A 86 25.95 -6.35 7.51
CA TYR A 86 25.51 -6.16 8.89
C TYR A 86 26.28 -5.03 9.60
N GLU A 87 27.61 -5.01 9.50
CA GLU A 87 28.41 -3.93 10.09
C GLU A 87 28.12 -2.57 9.47
N GLU A 88 27.88 -2.53 8.15
CA GLU A 88 27.43 -1.31 7.47
C GLU A 88 26.07 -0.84 7.97
N LEU A 89 25.09 -1.75 8.12
CA LEU A 89 23.78 -1.42 8.68
C LEU A 89 23.91 -0.86 10.10
N LYS A 90 24.72 -1.48 10.94
CA LYS A 90 24.98 -1.05 12.30
C LYS A 90 25.63 0.34 12.33
N ALA A 91 26.57 0.61 11.43
CA ALA A 91 27.18 1.92 11.29
C ALA A 91 26.15 3.00 10.90
N GLU A 92 25.24 2.69 9.96
CA GLU A 92 24.14 3.58 9.59
C GLU A 92 23.21 3.85 10.79
N LEU A 93 22.76 2.80 11.49
CA LEU A 93 21.91 2.93 12.68
C LEU A 93 22.58 3.80 13.77
N LYS A 94 23.87 3.62 13.99
CA LYS A 94 24.65 4.46 14.92
C LYS A 94 24.67 5.92 14.50
N GLN A 95 24.83 6.22 13.21
CA GLN A 95 24.76 7.58 12.67
C GLN A 95 23.36 8.20 12.83
N GLN A 96 22.30 7.38 12.79
CA GLN A 96 20.93 7.80 13.10
C GLN A 96 20.67 8.01 14.61
N GLY A 97 21.69 7.86 15.46
CA GLY A 97 21.60 8.05 16.90
C GLY A 97 20.92 6.89 17.64
N VAL A 98 20.81 5.72 17.02
CA VAL A 98 20.32 4.50 17.68
C VAL A 98 21.34 4.04 18.73
N ARG A 99 20.83 3.67 19.90
CA ARG A 99 21.62 3.22 21.06
C ARG A 99 21.42 1.71 21.27
N ASP A 100 22.20 1.15 22.19
CA ASP A 100 22.09 -0.24 22.66
C ASP A 100 22.21 -1.28 21.51
N LEU A 101 23.08 -1.00 20.54
CA LEU A 101 23.32 -1.84 19.37
C LEU A 101 23.99 -3.18 19.73
N GLU A 102 24.52 -3.32 20.94
CA GLU A 102 25.05 -4.57 21.48
C GLU A 102 23.97 -5.66 21.61
N LEU A 103 22.71 -5.26 21.85
CA LEU A 103 21.58 -6.17 21.82
C LEU A 103 21.31 -6.66 20.38
N LEU A 104 21.45 -5.77 19.39
CA LEU A 104 21.32 -6.13 17.99
C LEU A 104 22.45 -7.09 17.56
N ASP A 105 23.69 -6.85 18.01
CA ASP A 105 24.82 -7.76 17.82
C ASP A 105 24.51 -9.14 18.39
N SER A 106 23.99 -9.20 19.62
CA SER A 106 23.62 -10.47 20.22
C SER A 106 22.56 -11.20 19.41
N VAL A 107 21.58 -10.51 18.81
CA VAL A 107 20.56 -11.13 17.95
C VAL A 107 21.18 -11.63 16.65
N TRP A 108 22.04 -10.84 16.01
CA TRP A 108 22.71 -11.23 14.77
C TRP A 108 23.63 -12.44 14.98
N GLU A 109 24.52 -12.36 15.97
CA GLU A 109 25.57 -13.34 16.21
C GLU A 109 25.07 -14.69 16.72
N LYS A 110 24.02 -14.69 17.55
CA LYS A 110 23.52 -15.91 18.19
C LYS A 110 22.38 -16.57 17.44
N ASP A 111 21.72 -15.85 16.54
CA ASP A 111 20.49 -16.32 15.92
C ASP A 111 20.46 -16.01 14.43
N PHE A 112 20.28 -14.74 14.04
CA PHE A 112 19.86 -14.43 12.66
C PHE A 112 20.86 -14.89 11.61
N LYS A 113 22.17 -14.75 11.84
CA LYS A 113 23.17 -15.08 10.82
C LYS A 113 23.21 -16.56 10.44
N SER A 114 22.90 -17.46 11.37
CA SER A 114 22.93 -18.92 11.19
C SER A 114 21.56 -19.52 10.90
N ARG A 115 20.48 -18.72 10.92
CA ARG A 115 19.16 -19.20 10.49
C ARG A 115 19.18 -19.58 9.03
N LYS A 116 18.41 -20.61 8.69
CA LYS A 116 18.08 -20.95 7.31
C LYS A 116 17.18 -19.89 6.70
N ALA A 117 17.51 -19.41 5.50
CA ALA A 117 16.86 -18.27 4.87
C ALA A 117 15.35 -18.52 4.65
N VAL A 118 14.98 -19.67 4.10
CA VAL A 118 13.59 -20.00 3.83
C VAL A 118 12.94 -20.66 5.03
N SER A 119 13.45 -21.82 5.45
CA SER A 119 12.78 -22.62 6.50
C SER A 119 12.86 -21.99 7.89
N GLY A 120 13.90 -21.19 8.17
CA GLY A 120 14.17 -20.61 9.48
C GLY A 120 13.84 -19.13 9.63
N PHE A 121 13.89 -18.35 8.55
CA PHE A 121 13.61 -16.90 8.58
C PHE A 121 12.28 -16.57 7.94
N LEU A 122 12.08 -16.88 6.64
CA LEU A 122 10.83 -16.52 5.94
C LEU A 122 9.59 -17.22 6.53
N LYS A 123 9.73 -18.46 7.00
CA LYS A 123 8.64 -19.24 7.61
C LYS A 123 8.44 -19.00 9.11
N ASP A 124 9.26 -18.16 9.76
CA ASP A 124 9.10 -17.90 11.19
C ASP A 124 7.90 -16.97 11.46
N GLN A 125 6.87 -17.55 12.05
CA GLN A 125 5.62 -16.87 12.39
C GLN A 125 5.81 -15.75 13.44
N SER A 126 6.84 -15.85 14.28
CA SER A 126 7.09 -14.89 15.36
C SER A 126 7.39 -13.48 14.83
N PHE A 127 7.98 -13.35 13.63
CA PHE A 127 8.16 -12.04 12.98
C PHE A 127 6.83 -11.36 12.67
N GLY A 128 5.80 -12.14 12.31
CA GLY A 128 4.44 -11.69 12.07
C GLY A 128 3.76 -11.23 13.36
N GLU A 129 3.84 -12.04 14.41
CA GLU A 129 3.27 -11.75 15.74
C GLU A 129 3.88 -10.49 16.36
N LYS A 130 5.20 -10.32 16.21
CA LYS A 130 5.97 -9.15 16.68
C LYS A 130 5.91 -7.97 15.73
N ARG A 131 5.35 -8.15 14.53
CA ARG A 131 5.27 -7.16 13.44
C ARG A 131 6.62 -6.59 12.98
N LEU A 132 7.71 -7.34 13.12
CA LEU A 132 9.07 -6.86 12.84
C LEU A 132 9.35 -6.58 11.36
N ILE A 133 8.54 -7.13 10.44
CA ILE A 133 8.64 -6.89 8.99
C ILE A 133 7.41 -6.12 8.48
N SER A 134 6.20 -6.53 8.86
CA SER A 134 4.96 -5.93 8.32
C SER A 134 4.71 -4.49 8.76
N MET A 135 5.11 -4.08 9.97
CA MET A 135 4.97 -2.68 10.40
C MET A 135 5.93 -1.73 9.68
N PRO A 136 7.25 -2.01 9.61
CA PRO A 136 8.13 -1.14 8.83
C PRO A 136 7.78 -1.17 7.35
N ASP A 137 7.39 -2.32 6.78
CA ASP A 137 6.95 -2.40 5.38
C ASP A 137 5.80 -1.43 5.08
N ARG A 138 4.76 -1.41 5.93
CA ARG A 138 3.60 -0.52 5.79
C ARG A 138 3.97 0.97 5.68
N VAL A 139 5.06 1.40 6.31
CA VAL A 139 5.46 2.82 6.35
C VAL A 139 6.62 3.17 5.44
N THR A 140 7.39 2.18 4.97
CA THR A 140 8.57 2.40 4.13
C THR A 140 8.47 1.85 2.72
N ASN A 141 7.51 0.98 2.38
CA ASN A 141 7.44 0.35 1.04
C ASN A 141 7.32 1.37 -0.10
N SER A 142 6.51 2.40 0.12
CA SER A 142 6.50 3.62 -0.69
C SER A 142 6.59 4.82 0.24
N VAL A 143 7.13 5.94 -0.22
CA VAL A 143 7.19 7.20 0.54
C VAL A 143 7.03 8.37 -0.43
N ARG A 144 6.67 9.55 0.11
CA ARG A 144 6.78 10.80 -0.64
C ARG A 144 8.11 11.46 -0.28
N SER A 145 8.96 11.70 -1.26
CA SER A 145 10.21 12.42 -1.05
C SER A 145 9.94 13.88 -0.65
N SER A 146 10.96 14.55 -0.14
CA SER A 146 10.90 15.98 0.18
C SER A 146 10.50 16.86 -1.02
N CYS A 147 10.81 16.44 -2.25
CA CYS A 147 10.41 17.11 -3.49
C CYS A 147 8.99 16.74 -3.98
N GLY A 148 8.25 15.94 -3.22
CA GLY A 148 6.87 15.57 -3.54
C GLY A 148 6.70 14.40 -4.50
N ARG A 149 7.80 13.77 -4.94
CA ARG A 149 7.75 12.56 -5.78
C ARG A 149 7.48 11.32 -4.96
N GLU A 150 6.77 10.36 -5.55
CA GLU A 150 6.63 9.04 -4.95
C GLU A 150 7.91 8.23 -5.20
N MET A 151 8.39 7.57 -4.16
CA MET A 151 9.60 6.76 -4.18
C MET A 151 9.29 5.39 -3.56
N PHE A 152 9.77 4.33 -4.18
CA PHE A 152 9.53 2.95 -3.73
C PHE A 152 10.81 2.37 -3.12
N ARG A 153 10.66 1.58 -2.05
CA ARG A 153 11.77 0.86 -1.42
C ARG A 153 12.36 -0.13 -2.42
N PRO A 154 13.69 -0.23 -2.57
CA PRO A 154 14.31 -1.31 -3.35
C PRO A 154 13.96 -2.67 -2.72
N THR A 155 12.95 -3.34 -3.24
CA THR A 155 12.51 -4.67 -2.82
C THR A 155 11.71 -5.32 -3.95
N PRO A 156 11.70 -6.65 -4.07
CA PRO A 156 10.85 -7.33 -5.04
C PRO A 156 9.35 -7.08 -4.89
N ILE A 157 8.90 -6.69 -3.70
CA ILE A 157 7.48 -6.44 -3.39
C ILE A 157 7.09 -4.95 -3.44
N SER A 158 7.70 -4.18 -4.35
CA SER A 158 7.38 -2.78 -4.58
C SER A 158 7.51 -2.37 -6.06
N GLY A 159 7.02 -1.16 -6.38
CA GLY A 159 7.17 -0.50 -7.66
C GLY A 159 8.55 0.10 -7.96
N PHE A 160 9.62 -0.32 -7.28
CA PHE A 160 10.96 0.26 -7.49
C PHE A 160 11.50 -0.02 -8.90
N GLU A 161 11.86 1.03 -9.64
CA GLU A 161 12.22 0.90 -11.07
C GLU A 161 13.68 0.51 -11.32
N GLY A 162 14.57 0.73 -10.35
CA GLY A 162 16.00 0.45 -10.47
C GLY A 162 16.30 -1.06 -10.55
N ASP A 163 17.54 -1.35 -10.95
CA ASP A 163 18.04 -2.71 -11.11
C ASP A 163 18.49 -3.32 -9.77
N MET A 164 17.95 -4.49 -9.44
CA MET A 164 18.29 -5.28 -8.25
C MET A 164 18.82 -6.66 -8.66
N CYS A 165 19.69 -6.69 -9.68
CA CYS A 165 20.18 -7.92 -10.30
C CYS A 165 20.86 -8.88 -9.30
N ASP A 166 21.50 -8.35 -8.27
CA ASP A 166 22.08 -9.13 -7.18
C ASP A 166 21.96 -8.41 -5.82
N VAL A 167 22.26 -9.16 -4.75
CA VAL A 167 22.17 -8.67 -3.37
C VAL A 167 23.14 -7.51 -3.09
N PRO A 168 24.41 -7.51 -3.55
CA PRO A 168 25.29 -6.34 -3.39
C PRO A 168 24.75 -5.05 -4.02
N THR A 169 24.23 -5.13 -5.25
CA THR A 169 23.62 -3.99 -5.96
C THR A 169 22.38 -3.51 -5.22
N TRP A 170 21.50 -4.44 -4.84
CA TRP A 170 20.32 -4.14 -4.01
C TRP A 170 20.70 -3.46 -2.69
N TRP A 171 21.74 -3.93 -2.00
CA TRP A 171 22.13 -3.40 -0.69
C TRP A 171 22.52 -1.92 -0.75
N GLY A 172 23.29 -1.53 -1.78
CA GLY A 172 23.64 -0.13 -2.02
C GLY A 172 22.40 0.76 -2.20
N LEU A 173 21.44 0.30 -3.02
CA LEU A 173 20.18 1.00 -3.26
C LEU A 173 19.33 1.07 -2.00
N TRP A 174 19.21 -0.03 -1.27
CA TRP A 174 18.39 -0.14 -0.07
C TRP A 174 18.89 0.79 1.04
N LYS A 175 20.21 0.85 1.29
CA LYS A 175 20.80 1.80 2.24
C LYS A 175 20.54 3.25 1.84
N GLN A 176 20.75 3.59 0.57
CA GLN A 176 20.51 4.95 0.07
C GLN A 176 19.04 5.34 0.30
N TYR A 177 18.11 4.43 0.02
CA TYR A 177 16.69 4.64 0.28
C TYR A 177 16.41 4.84 1.77
N MET A 178 16.91 3.94 2.63
CA MET A 178 16.56 3.95 4.05
C MET A 178 17.18 5.12 4.82
N PHE A 179 18.43 5.46 4.56
CA PHE A 179 19.22 6.35 5.41
C PHE A 179 19.54 7.71 4.77
N ALA A 180 19.44 7.84 3.44
CA ALA A 180 19.82 9.06 2.74
C ALA A 180 18.67 9.78 2.02
N LEU A 181 17.55 9.11 1.72
CA LEU A 181 16.43 9.71 0.98
C LEU A 181 15.57 10.62 1.88
N PRO A 182 15.58 11.96 1.72
CA PRO A 182 14.76 12.83 2.53
C PRO A 182 13.29 12.70 2.15
N VAL A 183 12.42 12.62 3.15
CA VAL A 183 10.99 12.34 2.96
C VAL A 183 10.12 13.41 3.58
N ARG A 184 8.86 13.43 3.15
CA ARG A 184 7.84 14.32 3.69
C ARG A 184 6.69 13.50 4.27
N MET A 185 6.35 13.77 5.52
CA MET A 185 5.21 13.13 6.21
C MET A 185 4.34 14.21 6.85
N ARG A 186 3.04 14.23 6.53
CA ARG A 186 2.06 15.19 7.10
C ARG A 186 2.47 16.66 6.96
N GLY A 187 3.20 16.99 5.89
CA GLY A 187 3.69 18.35 5.65
C GLY A 187 5.09 18.60 6.20
N GLU A 188 5.57 17.81 7.15
CA GLU A 188 6.88 17.92 7.78
C GLU A 188 7.98 17.25 6.96
N HIS A 189 9.16 17.88 6.93
CA HIS A 189 10.36 17.33 6.32
C HIS A 189 11.10 16.46 7.33
N LEU A 190 11.38 15.22 6.96
CA LEU A 190 12.18 14.28 7.74
C LEU A 190 13.49 14.00 6.99
N PRO A 191 14.59 13.78 7.74
CA PRO A 191 15.91 13.65 7.12
C PRO A 191 16.03 12.41 6.25
N ASN A 192 15.32 11.31 6.60
CA ASN A 192 15.34 10.07 5.83
C ASN A 192 14.13 9.16 6.09
N VAL A 193 14.03 8.07 5.32
CA VAL A 193 12.98 7.03 5.48
C VAL A 193 13.04 6.35 6.84
N PHE A 194 14.24 6.08 7.39
CA PHE A 194 14.40 5.49 8.73
C PHE A 194 13.70 6.31 9.83
N SER A 195 13.59 7.63 9.65
CA SER A 195 12.87 8.53 10.56
C SER A 195 11.35 8.28 10.60
N LEU A 196 10.79 7.54 9.65
CA LEU A 196 9.39 7.11 9.65
C LEU A 196 9.15 5.93 10.62
N LEU A 197 10.18 5.17 10.97
CA LEU A 197 10.06 3.99 11.81
C LEU A 197 9.81 4.38 13.26
N GLN A 198 8.76 3.78 13.84
CA GLN A 198 8.39 3.97 15.24
C GLN A 198 8.78 2.75 16.07
N THR A 199 8.98 2.96 17.37
CA THR A 199 9.07 1.86 18.33
C THR A 199 7.81 0.99 18.22
N ILE A 200 7.99 -0.33 18.25
CA ILE A 200 6.88 -1.30 18.22
C ILE A 200 6.56 -1.65 19.68
N PRO A 201 5.43 -1.19 20.23
CA PRO A 201 5.18 -1.30 21.66
C PRO A 201 4.59 -2.67 22.04
N ARG A 202 5.06 -3.24 23.15
CA ARG A 202 4.53 -4.49 23.72
C ARG A 202 3.08 -4.40 24.14
N SER A 203 2.63 -3.22 24.56
CA SER A 203 1.23 -2.96 24.90
C SER A 203 0.28 -3.27 23.75
N LYS A 204 0.76 -3.18 22.50
CA LYS A 204 0.00 -3.53 21.30
C LYS A 204 0.41 -4.90 20.72
N TYR A 205 1.66 -5.30 20.89
CA TYR A 205 2.21 -6.55 20.36
C TYR A 205 2.90 -7.36 21.48
N PRO A 206 2.12 -8.11 22.28
CA PRO A 206 2.62 -8.76 23.49
C PRO A 206 3.70 -9.83 23.27
N ALA A 207 3.84 -10.34 22.04
CA ALA A 207 4.87 -11.31 21.66
C ALA A 207 6.30 -10.75 21.69
N LEU A 208 6.45 -9.42 21.69
CA LEU A 208 7.76 -8.78 21.88
C LEU A 208 8.24 -8.97 23.32
N THR A 209 9.53 -9.28 23.47
CA THR A 209 10.22 -9.25 24.76
C THR A 209 10.64 -7.82 25.12
N PRO A 210 10.88 -7.51 26.41
CA PRO A 210 11.36 -6.18 26.79
C PRO A 210 12.66 -5.75 26.08
N PRO A 211 13.68 -6.61 25.91
CA PRO A 211 14.87 -6.24 25.14
C PRO A 211 14.55 -5.92 23.67
N GLU A 212 13.68 -6.70 23.02
CA GLU A 212 13.30 -6.45 21.62
C GLU A 212 12.52 -5.14 21.47
N GLU A 213 11.64 -4.78 22.41
CA GLU A 213 10.93 -3.50 22.40
C GLU A 213 11.90 -2.32 22.46
N ALA A 214 12.89 -2.40 23.35
CA ALA A 214 13.90 -1.36 23.55
C ALA A 214 14.69 -1.04 22.26
N ILE A 215 15.02 -2.06 21.47
CA ILE A 215 15.72 -1.92 20.19
C ILE A 215 14.83 -2.06 18.96
N SER A 216 13.50 -2.01 19.12
CA SER A 216 12.56 -2.41 18.05
C SER A 216 12.72 -1.62 16.75
N ARG A 217 13.22 -0.37 16.78
CA ARG A 217 13.56 0.39 15.57
C ARG A 217 14.76 -0.20 14.82
N ALA A 218 15.81 -0.59 15.53
CA ALA A 218 16.97 -1.26 14.96
C ALA A 218 16.59 -2.66 14.47
N LEU A 219 15.88 -3.42 15.32
CA LEU A 219 15.50 -4.80 15.05
C LEU A 219 14.56 -4.90 13.84
N GLN A 220 13.54 -4.05 13.73
CA GLN A 220 12.64 -4.05 12.57
C GLN A 220 13.36 -3.62 11.29
N THR A 221 14.40 -2.78 11.39
CA THR A 221 15.21 -2.36 10.23
C THR A 221 16.07 -3.52 9.73
N LEU A 222 16.72 -4.25 10.63
CA LEU A 222 17.46 -5.47 10.29
C LEU A 222 16.52 -6.53 9.70
N CYS A 223 15.40 -6.83 10.35
CA CYS A 223 14.45 -7.84 9.86
C CYS A 223 13.93 -7.50 8.46
N LEU A 224 13.64 -6.22 8.19
CA LEU A 224 13.21 -5.77 6.87
C LEU A 224 14.32 -5.93 5.82
N ALA A 225 15.57 -5.57 6.14
CA ALA A 225 16.70 -5.75 5.24
C ALA A 225 16.93 -7.23 4.92
N LEU A 226 16.88 -8.11 5.93
CA LEU A 226 17.04 -9.55 5.74
C LEU A 226 15.92 -10.14 4.86
N PHE A 227 14.67 -9.74 5.11
CA PHE A 227 13.54 -10.15 4.29
C PHE A 227 13.73 -9.76 2.81
N ASP A 228 14.03 -8.48 2.55
CA ASP A 228 14.22 -7.97 1.19
C ASP A 228 15.45 -8.62 0.51
N ALA A 229 16.55 -8.86 1.25
CA ALA A 229 17.75 -9.52 0.74
C ALA A 229 17.49 -10.96 0.32
N ILE A 230 16.78 -11.73 1.16
CA ILE A 230 16.42 -13.12 0.88
C ILE A 230 15.52 -13.18 -0.36
N PHE A 231 14.48 -12.35 -0.43
CA PHE A 231 13.61 -12.33 -1.62
C PHE A 231 14.36 -11.94 -2.89
N THR A 232 15.28 -10.96 -2.81
CA THR A 232 16.12 -10.58 -3.95
C THR A 232 17.00 -11.75 -4.39
N HIS A 233 17.64 -12.45 -3.44
CA HIS A 233 18.44 -13.63 -3.72
C HIS A 233 17.63 -14.75 -4.39
N LEU A 234 16.47 -15.10 -3.82
CA LEU A 234 15.59 -16.15 -4.34
C LEU A 234 15.19 -15.84 -5.79
N LEU A 235 14.69 -14.65 -6.06
CA LEU A 235 14.20 -14.29 -7.39
C LEU A 235 15.33 -14.18 -8.42
N SER A 236 16.48 -13.63 -8.06
CA SER A 236 17.66 -13.59 -8.94
C SER A 236 18.22 -14.98 -9.25
N ARG A 237 17.95 -15.98 -8.41
CA ARG A 237 18.35 -17.38 -8.66
C ARG A 237 17.33 -18.15 -9.46
N LEU A 238 16.04 -17.98 -9.15
CA LEU A 238 14.95 -18.70 -9.79
C LEU A 238 14.65 -18.17 -11.20
N ALA A 239 14.75 -16.86 -11.41
CA ALA A 239 14.35 -16.25 -12.68
C ALA A 239 15.15 -14.97 -13.03
N PRO A 240 16.50 -15.05 -13.11
CA PRO A 240 17.41 -13.90 -13.21
C PRO A 240 17.06 -12.88 -14.30
N ALA A 241 16.54 -13.34 -15.43
CA ALA A 241 16.22 -12.49 -16.58
C ALA A 241 14.79 -11.93 -16.55
N THR A 242 13.84 -12.59 -15.89
CA THR A 242 12.40 -12.32 -16.08
C THR A 242 11.73 -11.70 -14.86
N TRP A 243 12.19 -11.96 -13.63
CA TRP A 243 11.47 -11.50 -12.44
C TRP A 243 11.35 -9.97 -12.35
N GLN A 244 12.39 -9.22 -12.71
CA GLN A 244 12.35 -7.74 -12.68
C GLN A 244 11.44 -7.14 -13.77
N PRO A 245 11.54 -7.55 -15.06
CA PRO A 245 10.56 -7.16 -16.07
C PRO A 245 9.11 -7.49 -15.68
N LEU A 246 8.86 -8.72 -15.20
CA LEU A 246 7.53 -9.16 -14.76
C LEU A 246 6.99 -8.29 -13.62
N ARG A 247 7.81 -8.05 -12.59
CA ARG A 247 7.47 -7.15 -11.48
C ARG A 247 7.05 -5.77 -11.96
N ARG A 248 7.80 -5.17 -12.90
CA ARG A 248 7.47 -3.86 -13.48
C ARG A 248 6.16 -3.89 -14.27
N ALA A 249 5.94 -4.94 -15.07
CA ALA A 249 4.70 -5.12 -15.82
C ALA A 249 3.48 -5.25 -14.90
N LEU A 250 3.58 -6.09 -13.86
CA LEU A 250 2.54 -6.26 -12.85
C LEU A 250 2.25 -4.96 -12.10
N HIS A 251 3.29 -4.22 -11.70
CA HIS A 251 3.11 -2.92 -11.05
C HIS A 251 2.38 -1.92 -11.98
N ALA A 252 2.76 -1.85 -13.27
CA ALA A 252 2.08 -0.98 -14.23
C ALA A 252 0.60 -1.36 -14.43
N ALA A 253 0.30 -2.66 -14.50
CA ALA A 253 -1.06 -3.16 -14.69
C ALA A 253 -1.94 -2.95 -13.44
N LEU A 254 -1.44 -3.31 -12.25
CA LEU A 254 -2.23 -3.39 -11.02
C LEU A 254 -2.27 -2.08 -10.23
N PHE A 255 -1.18 -1.32 -10.24
CA PHE A 255 -1.05 -0.09 -9.46
C PHE A 255 -1.27 1.16 -10.33
N ALA A 256 -0.46 1.34 -11.37
CA ALA A 256 -0.48 2.58 -12.16
C ALA A 256 -1.80 2.80 -12.91
N SER A 257 -2.43 1.72 -13.38
CA SER A 257 -3.69 1.78 -14.14
C SER A 257 -4.94 1.82 -13.26
N LYS A 258 -4.81 1.59 -11.95
CA LYS A 258 -5.95 1.46 -11.03
C LYS A 258 -6.84 2.72 -10.99
N PRO A 259 -6.31 3.95 -10.80
CA PRO A 259 -7.16 5.14 -10.79
C PRO A 259 -7.98 5.33 -12.06
N ALA A 260 -7.41 5.03 -13.23
CA ALA A 260 -8.10 5.15 -14.51
C ALA A 260 -9.19 4.09 -14.66
N THR A 261 -8.88 2.84 -14.30
CA THR A 261 -9.81 1.71 -14.36
C THR A 261 -10.99 1.92 -13.40
N SER A 262 -10.73 2.35 -12.16
CA SER A 262 -11.80 2.61 -11.18
C SER A 262 -12.75 3.72 -11.65
N VAL A 263 -12.23 4.79 -12.25
CA VAL A 263 -13.07 5.86 -12.82
C VAL A 263 -13.88 5.36 -14.01
N ALA A 264 -13.30 4.54 -14.89
CA ALA A 264 -14.01 3.95 -16.01
C ALA A 264 -15.17 3.04 -15.56
N LEU A 265 -14.95 2.22 -14.52
CA LEU A 265 -16.00 1.37 -13.93
C LEU A 265 -17.13 2.19 -13.32
N LEU A 266 -16.82 3.27 -12.59
CA LEU A 266 -17.85 4.18 -12.06
C LEU A 266 -18.66 4.82 -13.18
N HIS A 267 -17.99 5.26 -14.25
CA HIS A 267 -18.68 5.86 -15.38
C HIS A 267 -19.60 4.84 -16.09
N ALA A 268 -19.11 3.63 -16.32
CA ALA A 268 -19.86 2.59 -17.03
C ALA A 268 -21.07 2.08 -16.24
N HIS A 269 -20.94 1.90 -14.92
CA HIS A 269 -21.92 1.18 -14.12
C HIS A 269 -22.69 2.04 -13.13
N HIS A 270 -22.16 3.20 -12.74
CA HIS A 270 -22.68 4.00 -11.63
C HIS A 270 -22.83 5.49 -11.96
N ALA A 271 -22.72 5.88 -13.24
CA ALA A 271 -22.89 7.28 -13.64
C ALA A 271 -24.28 7.86 -13.32
N HIS A 272 -25.29 7.00 -13.17
CA HIS A 272 -26.67 7.38 -12.83
C HIS A 272 -26.90 7.62 -11.33
N ALA A 273 -25.93 7.31 -10.46
CA ALA A 273 -26.07 7.52 -9.02
C ALA A 273 -25.98 9.01 -8.68
N ASP A 274 -26.88 9.49 -7.80
CA ASP A 274 -26.88 10.87 -7.32
C ASP A 274 -25.72 11.10 -6.34
N VAL A 275 -25.41 10.10 -5.51
CA VAL A 275 -24.34 10.17 -4.52
C VAL A 275 -23.55 8.86 -4.51
N ILE A 276 -22.22 8.97 -4.58
CA ILE A 276 -21.31 7.83 -4.47
C ILE A 276 -20.32 8.08 -3.33
N PHE A 277 -20.40 7.25 -2.29
CA PHE A 277 -19.45 7.22 -1.19
C PHE A 277 -18.27 6.32 -1.54
N ILE A 278 -17.10 6.92 -1.76
CA ILE A 278 -15.87 6.20 -2.07
C ILE A 278 -14.99 6.11 -0.82
N GLN A 279 -14.52 4.90 -0.52
CA GLN A 279 -13.58 4.62 0.56
C GLN A 279 -12.23 4.18 -0.01
N GLU A 280 -11.15 4.42 0.73
CA GLU A 280 -9.76 4.08 0.36
C GLU A 280 -9.27 4.73 -0.94
N ALA A 281 -9.79 5.91 -1.29
CA ALA A 281 -9.38 6.66 -2.47
C ALA A 281 -7.97 7.25 -2.34
N SER A 282 -7.18 7.15 -3.40
CA SER A 282 -5.90 7.86 -3.54
C SER A 282 -6.10 9.29 -4.07
N ASP A 283 -5.10 10.15 -3.89
CA ASP A 283 -5.06 11.49 -4.49
C ASP A 283 -5.24 11.43 -6.02
N ALA A 284 -4.60 10.45 -6.66
CA ALA A 284 -4.67 10.24 -8.12
C ALA A 284 -6.08 9.86 -8.59
N PHE A 285 -6.76 8.98 -7.86
CA PHE A 285 -8.17 8.66 -8.14
C PHE A 285 -9.03 9.92 -8.03
N ALA A 286 -8.88 10.67 -6.93
CA ALA A 286 -9.70 11.85 -6.69
C ALA A 286 -9.50 12.92 -7.78
N ALA A 287 -8.26 13.14 -8.22
CA ALA A 287 -7.95 14.07 -9.31
C ALA A 287 -8.59 13.64 -10.64
N ARG A 288 -8.50 12.35 -10.97
CA ARG A 288 -9.06 11.81 -12.22
C ARG A 288 -10.59 11.78 -12.20
N ALA A 289 -11.20 11.42 -11.07
CA ALA A 289 -12.65 11.47 -10.90
C ALA A 289 -13.20 12.88 -11.18
N GLY A 290 -12.53 13.93 -10.66
CA GLY A 290 -12.96 15.32 -10.89
C GLY A 290 -12.78 15.80 -12.33
N ALA A 291 -11.87 15.18 -13.08
CA ALA A 291 -11.64 15.49 -14.49
C ALA A 291 -12.57 14.72 -15.45
N CYS A 292 -13.01 13.52 -15.06
CA CYS A 292 -13.68 12.58 -15.97
C CYS A 292 -15.15 12.32 -15.64
N LEU A 293 -15.59 12.49 -14.39
CA LEU A 293 -16.97 12.21 -14.00
C LEU A 293 -17.80 13.49 -13.98
N ALA A 294 -19.10 13.34 -14.25
CA ALA A 294 -20.07 14.44 -14.17
C ALA A 294 -20.31 14.91 -12.72
N HIS A 295 -19.87 14.13 -11.73
CA HIS A 295 -20.01 14.42 -10.32
C HIS A 295 -19.06 15.53 -9.83
N ALA A 296 -19.49 16.28 -8.82
CA ALA A 296 -18.61 17.08 -7.98
C ALA A 296 -17.87 16.18 -6.98
N VAL A 297 -16.57 16.40 -6.79
CA VAL A 297 -15.74 15.62 -5.86
C VAL A 297 -15.59 16.37 -4.54
N LEU A 298 -16.26 15.90 -3.50
CA LEU A 298 -16.16 16.43 -2.14
C LEU A 298 -15.09 15.63 -1.36
N ARG A 299 -14.12 16.35 -0.81
CA ARG A 299 -12.96 15.78 -0.09
C ARG A 299 -12.86 16.34 1.32
N PRO A 300 -12.34 15.58 2.29
CA PRO A 300 -12.05 16.12 3.62
C PRO A 300 -11.00 17.23 3.53
N ALA A 301 -11.10 18.23 4.41
CA ALA A 301 -10.19 19.38 4.45
C ALA A 301 -8.73 18.98 4.81
N GLY A 302 -8.53 17.79 5.39
CA GLY A 302 -7.22 17.22 5.70
C GLY A 302 -7.10 15.79 5.17
N ALA A 303 -5.97 15.49 4.52
CA ALA A 303 -5.64 14.14 4.10
C ALA A 303 -4.97 13.36 5.25
N ASP A 304 -5.28 12.07 5.43
CA ASP A 304 -4.47 11.21 6.30
C ASP A 304 -3.13 10.92 5.63
N GLY A 305 -2.13 11.75 5.96
CA GLY A 305 -0.77 11.61 5.45
C GLY A 305 -0.07 10.30 5.82
N ARG A 306 -0.61 9.48 6.73
CA ARG A 306 -0.01 8.17 7.09
C ARG A 306 -0.46 7.06 6.14
N ARG A 307 -1.74 7.00 5.76
CA ARG A 307 -2.29 5.92 4.93
C ARG A 307 -2.41 6.29 3.45
N ARG A 308 -2.26 7.57 3.09
CA ARG A 308 -2.41 8.07 1.70
C ARG A 308 -3.72 7.62 1.05
N GLN A 309 -4.76 7.55 1.88
CA GLN A 309 -6.11 7.13 1.52
C GLN A 309 -7.09 8.12 2.13
N MET A 310 -8.20 8.36 1.45
CA MET A 310 -9.28 9.19 1.94
C MET A 310 -10.65 8.58 1.63
N SER A 311 -11.65 8.98 2.41
CA SER A 311 -13.04 8.84 2.00
C SER A 311 -13.47 10.11 1.28
N LEU A 312 -14.18 9.97 0.17
CA LEU A 312 -14.68 11.10 -0.61
C LEU A 312 -16.12 10.85 -1.05
N ILE A 313 -16.83 11.93 -1.38
CA ILE A 313 -18.20 11.88 -1.89
C ILE A 313 -18.20 12.39 -3.32
N LEU A 314 -18.77 11.63 -4.25
CA LEU A 314 -19.09 12.08 -5.60
C LEU A 314 -20.58 12.43 -5.62
N ALA A 315 -20.94 13.70 -5.82
CA ALA A 315 -22.33 14.13 -5.88
C ALA A 315 -22.67 14.58 -7.31
N SER A 316 -23.79 14.13 -7.87
CA SER A 316 -24.27 14.57 -9.18
C SER A 316 -24.42 16.10 -9.19
N ARG A 317 -24.10 16.72 -10.33
CA ARG A 317 -24.24 18.16 -10.53
C ARG A 317 -25.66 18.53 -10.92
#